data_AF-A0A0U3ACP2-F1
#
_entry.id   AF-A0A0U3ACP2-F1
#
_cell.length_a   1.000
_cell.length_b   1.000
_cell.length_c   1.000
_cell.angle_alpha   90.00
_cell.angle_beta   90.00
_cell.angle_gamma   90.00
#
_symmetry.space_group_name_H-M   'P 1'
#
loop_
_entity.id
_entity.type
_entity.pdbx_description
1 polymer ?
#
loop_
_entity_poly.entity_id
_entity_poly.type
_entity_poly.pdbx_seq_one_letter_code
_entity_poly.pdbx_strand_id
1 'polypeptide(L)'
;GRGFFETLSPLFFAFGITLSIFGAGFVLWLVGKLFDAKESVSAAFMIATYAEVPRLVQILTNAAQGLLMSPESLNSMNAVGFNLARFMDPDATSPVLIAMASRVDLFTIWVTVLLAIGIHVVGKIPKQQAYIAAGITWLVGALPAVLGALRSG
;
A
#
# COMPACT_ATOMS: atom_id res chain seq x y z
N GLY A 1 0.69 -31.72 -1.84
CA GLY A 1 1.54 -30.66 -1.27
C GLY A 1 1.63 -29.48 -2.20
N ARG A 2 2.56 -29.51 -3.17
CA ARG A 2 2.92 -28.38 -4.05
C ARG A 2 1.81 -27.91 -5.02
N GLY A 3 1.19 -28.83 -5.78
CA GLY A 3 0.14 -28.47 -6.75
C GLY A 3 -1.14 -27.87 -6.13
N PHE A 4 -1.46 -28.24 -4.89
CA PHE A 4 -2.58 -27.65 -4.14
C PHE A 4 -2.31 -26.17 -3.80
N PHE A 5 -1.12 -25.85 -3.31
CA PHE A 5 -0.73 -24.46 -3.02
C PHE A 5 -0.59 -23.61 -4.29
N GLU A 6 -0.08 -24.17 -5.40
CA GLU A 6 0.00 -23.46 -6.68
C GLU A 6 -1.39 -23.08 -7.20
N THR A 7 -2.37 -23.99 -7.08
CA THR A 7 -3.76 -23.76 -7.50
C THR A 7 -4.45 -22.70 -6.63
N LEU A 8 -4.15 -22.67 -5.32
CA LEU A 8 -4.76 -21.72 -4.38
C LEU A 8 -3.99 -20.38 -4.28
N SER A 9 -2.78 -20.28 -4.83
CA SER A 9 -1.96 -19.08 -4.73
C SER A 9 -2.66 -17.79 -5.18
N PRO A 10 -3.47 -17.76 -6.26
CA PRO A 10 -4.18 -16.54 -6.66
C PRO A 10 -5.27 -16.16 -5.66
N LEU A 11 -5.92 -17.15 -5.03
CA LEU A 11 -6.93 -16.92 -4.00
C LEU A 11 -6.32 -16.33 -2.73
N PHE A 12 -5.19 -16.87 -2.28
CA PHE A 12 -4.47 -16.30 -1.13
C PHE A 12 -4.00 -14.88 -1.41
N PHE A 13 -3.54 -14.60 -2.62
CA PHE A 13 -3.15 -13.26 -3.04
C PHE A 13 -4.34 -12.29 -3.01
N ALA A 14 -5.47 -12.66 -3.62
CA ALA A 14 -6.68 -11.84 -3.63
C ALA A 14 -7.21 -11.58 -2.21
N PHE A 15 -7.19 -12.60 -1.35
CA PHE A 15 -7.58 -12.48 0.05
C PHE A 15 -6.62 -11.57 0.84
N GLY A 16 -5.32 -11.70 0.61
CA GLY A 16 -4.31 -10.83 1.22
C GLY A 16 -4.49 -9.36 0.86
N ILE A 17 -4.79 -9.07 -0.42
CA ILE A 17 -5.13 -7.72 -0.88
C ILE A 17 -6.38 -7.20 -0.16
N THR A 18 -7.42 -8.03 -0.09
CA THR A 18 -8.68 -7.63 0.55
C THR A 18 -8.45 -7.31 2.03
N LEU A 19 -7.70 -8.16 2.73
CA LEU A 19 -7.37 -7.96 4.13
C LEU A 19 -6.53 -6.70 4.36
N SER A 20 -5.61 -6.35 3.44
CA SER A 20 -4.82 -5.11 3.57
C SER A 20 -5.68 -3.85 3.48
N ILE A 21 -6.73 -3.86 2.66
CA ILE A 21 -7.67 -2.73 2.52
C ILE A 21 -8.44 -2.53 3.82
N PHE A 22 -9.00 -3.61 4.38
CA PHE A 22 -9.68 -3.54 5.68
C PHE A 22 -8.70 -3.16 6.81
N GLY A 23 -7.47 -3.66 6.76
CA GLY A 23 -6.40 -3.25 7.68
C GLY A 23 -6.13 -1.75 7.62
N ALA A 24 -6.01 -1.18 6.42
CA ALA A 24 -5.81 0.26 6.24
C ALA A 24 -6.99 1.07 6.78
N GLY A 25 -8.23 0.63 6.53
CA GLY A 25 -9.42 1.28 7.09
C GLY A 25 -9.52 1.17 8.61
N PHE A 26 -9.10 0.04 9.19
CA PHE A 26 -9.05 -0.14 10.65
C PHE A 26 -8.03 0.78 11.30
N VAL A 27 -6.82 0.86 10.72
CA VAL A 27 -5.77 1.77 11.17
C VAL A 27 -6.23 3.22 11.02
N LEU A 28 -6.82 3.59 9.88
CA LEU A 28 -7.34 4.94 9.65
C LEU A 28 -8.40 5.32 10.70
N TRP A 29 -9.31 4.39 11.04
CA TRP A 29 -10.29 4.58 12.10
C TRP A 29 -9.62 4.82 13.46
N LEU A 30 -8.69 3.95 13.86
CA LEU A 30 -7.96 4.08 15.13
C LEU A 30 -7.22 5.43 15.23
N VAL A 31 -6.50 5.79 14.17
CA VAL A 31 -5.74 7.05 14.11
C VAL A 31 -6.69 8.25 14.09
N GLY A 32 -7.82 8.16 13.37
CA GLY A 32 -8.86 9.20 13.37
C GLY A 32 -9.40 9.49 14.77
N LYS A 33 -9.52 8.48 15.64
CA LYS A 33 -9.93 8.68 17.04
C LYS A 33 -8.96 9.50 17.87
N LEU A 34 -7.68 9.55 17.51
CA LEU A 34 -6.70 10.44 18.15
C LEU A 34 -6.98 11.93 17.86
N PHE A 35 -7.80 12.22 16.85
CA PHE A 35 -8.19 13.56 16.41
C PHE A 35 -9.70 13.81 16.53
N ASP A 36 -10.41 13.06 17.37
CA ASP A 36 -11.86 13.18 17.60
C ASP A 36 -12.73 13.02 16.34
N ALA A 37 -12.23 12.28 15.34
CA ALA A 37 -12.93 12.06 14.08
C ALA A 37 -14.25 11.28 14.28
N LYS A 38 -15.29 11.69 13.54
CA LYS A 38 -16.70 11.28 13.76
C LYS A 38 -17.17 10.11 12.91
N GLU A 39 -16.34 9.58 12.03
CA GLU A 39 -16.64 8.41 11.20
C GLU A 39 -16.87 7.16 12.05
N SER A 40 -17.78 6.30 11.61
CA SER A 40 -17.88 4.93 12.13
C SER A 40 -16.75 4.06 11.55
N VAL A 41 -16.49 2.90 12.17
CA VAL A 41 -15.52 1.93 11.61
C VAL A 41 -15.92 1.48 10.19
N SER A 42 -17.22 1.29 9.94
CA SER A 42 -17.74 0.95 8.61
C SER A 42 -17.45 2.06 7.59
N ALA A 43 -17.60 3.33 8.01
CA ALA A 43 -17.26 4.46 7.16
C ALA A 43 -15.75 4.55 6.87
N ALA A 44 -14.88 4.18 7.82
CA ALA A 44 -13.44 4.10 7.58
C ALA A 44 -13.07 2.97 6.60
N PHE A 45 -13.72 1.81 6.68
CA PHE A 45 -13.57 0.73 5.69
C PHE A 45 -14.05 1.15 4.31
N MET A 46 -15.16 1.88 4.24
CA MET A 46 -15.66 2.46 3.00
C MET A 46 -14.65 3.44 2.39
N ILE A 47 -14.08 4.35 3.20
CA ILE A 47 -13.02 5.27 2.75
C ILE A 47 -11.83 4.50 2.20
N ALA A 48 -11.33 3.50 2.93
CA ALA A 48 -10.19 2.70 2.50
C ALA A 48 -10.48 1.96 1.19
N THR A 49 -11.67 1.38 1.04
CA THR A 49 -12.08 0.67 -0.18
C THR A 49 -12.12 1.61 -1.39
N TYR A 50 -12.71 2.79 -1.27
CA TYR A 50 -12.75 3.75 -2.38
C TYR A 50 -11.39 4.40 -2.67
N ALA A 51 -10.53 4.52 -1.66
CA ALA A 51 -9.18 5.05 -1.84
C ALA A 51 -8.29 4.14 -2.70
N GLU A 52 -8.67 2.88 -2.94
CA GLU A 52 -7.91 1.89 -3.72
C GLU A 52 -8.11 1.99 -5.23
N VAL A 53 -9.00 2.87 -5.71
CA VAL A 53 -9.20 3.08 -7.16
C VAL A 53 -7.88 3.33 -7.93
N PRO A 54 -6.93 4.15 -7.44
CA PRO A 54 -5.61 4.32 -8.05
C PRO A 54 -4.83 3.00 -8.24
N ARG A 55 -5.05 2.00 -7.40
CA ARG A 55 -4.36 0.72 -7.47
C ARG A 55 -4.80 -0.11 -8.68
N LEU A 56 -6.05 0.06 -9.14
CA LEU A 56 -6.49 -0.51 -10.42
C LEU A 56 -5.70 0.09 -11.59
N VAL A 57 -5.47 1.40 -11.55
CA VAL A 57 -4.64 2.10 -12.54
C VAL A 57 -3.20 1.59 -12.47
N GLN A 58 -2.64 1.44 -11.27
CA GLN A 58 -1.29 0.91 -11.05
C GLN A 58 -1.09 -0.46 -11.70
N ILE A 59 -2.04 -1.38 -11.50
CA ILE A 59 -1.97 -2.73 -12.08
C ILE A 59 -1.86 -2.64 -13.60
N LEU A 60 -2.70 -1.82 -14.24
CA LEU A 60 -2.69 -1.64 -15.69
C LEU A 60 -1.39 -0.99 -16.18
N THR A 61 -0.90 0.04 -15.49
CA THR A 61 0.35 0.73 -15.88
C THR A 61 1.59 -0.12 -15.67
N ASN A 62 1.62 -0.93 -14.61
CA ASN A 62 2.73 -1.85 -14.35
C ASN A 62 2.74 -2.98 -15.40
N ALA A 63 1.57 -3.52 -15.74
CA ALA A 63 1.44 -4.51 -16.81
C ALA A 63 1.89 -3.95 -18.17
N ALA A 64 1.44 -2.74 -18.53
CA ALA A 64 1.84 -2.07 -19.77
C ALA A 64 3.36 -1.84 -19.84
N GLN A 65 3.99 -1.39 -18.75
CA GLN A 65 5.45 -1.26 -18.69
C GLN A 65 6.15 -2.60 -18.86
N GLY A 66 5.69 -3.64 -18.16
CA GLY A 66 6.30 -4.97 -18.25
C GLY A 66 6.30 -5.54 -19.67
N LEU A 67 5.26 -5.25 -20.48
CA LEU A 67 5.19 -5.65 -21.88
C LEU A 67 6.19 -4.93 -22.80
N LEU A 68 6.68 -3.76 -22.40
CA LEU A 68 7.61 -2.94 -23.18
C LEU A 68 9.06 -3.09 -22.72
N MET A 69 9.30 -3.75 -21.59
CA MET A 69 10.61 -3.94 -20.97
C MET A 69 11.29 -5.22 -21.48
N SER A 70 12.62 -5.20 -21.59
CA SER A 70 13.38 -6.41 -21.91
C SER A 70 13.41 -7.35 -20.69
N PRO A 71 13.48 -8.68 -20.87
CA PRO A 71 13.51 -9.62 -19.76
C PRO A 71 14.64 -9.34 -18.74
N GLU A 72 15.79 -8.86 -19.21
CA GLU A 72 16.95 -8.55 -18.38
C GLU A 72 16.70 -7.38 -17.43
N SER A 73 15.79 -6.46 -17.80
CA SER A 73 15.41 -5.32 -16.98
C SER A 73 14.36 -5.65 -15.91
N LEU A 74 13.75 -6.84 -15.95
CA LEU A 74 12.77 -7.34 -14.98
C LEU A 74 13.45 -8.15 -13.86
N ASN A 75 14.50 -7.58 -13.28
CA ASN A 75 15.35 -8.24 -12.29
C ASN A 75 14.87 -8.09 -10.84
N SER A 76 13.79 -7.34 -10.58
CA SER A 76 13.24 -7.15 -9.24
C SER A 76 11.73 -6.95 -9.26
N MET A 77 11.06 -7.19 -8.12
CA MET A 77 9.63 -6.92 -7.96
C MET A 77 9.27 -5.43 -8.13
N ASN A 78 10.24 -4.52 -7.94
CA ASN A 78 10.06 -3.09 -8.10
C ASN A 78 10.37 -2.60 -9.52
N ALA A 79 10.83 -3.47 -10.42
CA ALA A 79 11.29 -3.10 -11.76
C ALA A 79 10.23 -2.40 -12.61
N VAL A 80 8.94 -2.69 -12.39
CA VAL A 80 7.82 -2.03 -13.08
C VAL A 80 7.10 -0.98 -12.21
N GLY A 81 7.53 -0.82 -10.95
CA GLY A 81 6.91 0.10 -10.00
C GLY A 81 7.16 1.56 -10.33
N PHE A 82 6.35 2.45 -9.75
CA PHE A 82 6.55 3.89 -9.77
C PHE A 82 7.08 4.37 -8.41
N ASN A 83 8.04 3.61 -7.89
CA ASN A 83 8.57 3.77 -6.55
C ASN A 83 10.09 3.99 -6.57
N LEU A 84 10.61 4.54 -5.47
CA LEU A 84 12.04 4.84 -5.37
C LEU A 84 12.93 3.58 -5.38
N ALA A 85 12.42 2.44 -4.91
CA ALA A 85 13.17 1.19 -4.90
C ALA A 85 13.48 0.66 -6.31
N ARG A 86 12.78 1.12 -7.35
CA ARG A 86 13.09 0.80 -8.75
C ARG A 86 14.52 1.19 -9.16
N PHE A 87 15.07 2.22 -8.54
CA PHE A 87 16.40 2.75 -8.87
C PHE A 87 17.51 2.19 -7.98
N MET A 88 17.19 1.22 -7.12
CA MET A 88 18.15 0.61 -6.19
C MET A 88 18.66 -0.72 -6.73
N ASP A 89 19.93 -1.01 -6.47
CA ASP A 89 20.52 -2.32 -6.74
C ASP A 89 20.04 -3.31 -5.66
N PRO A 90 19.28 -4.36 -6.00
CA PRO A 90 18.75 -5.30 -5.03
C PRO A 90 19.83 -6.14 -4.33
N ASP A 91 21.01 -6.30 -4.94
CA ASP A 91 22.10 -7.10 -4.40
C ASP A 91 23.06 -6.28 -3.52
N ALA A 92 23.11 -4.97 -3.73
CA ALA A 92 23.97 -4.06 -2.97
C ALA A 92 23.23 -3.23 -1.90
N THR A 93 21.89 -3.21 -1.91
CA THR A 93 21.07 -2.38 -1.00
C THR A 93 20.41 -3.21 0.08
N SER A 94 20.34 -2.70 1.32
CA SER A 94 19.71 -3.45 2.41
C SER A 94 18.21 -3.71 2.14
N PRO A 95 17.69 -4.93 2.45
CA PRO A 95 16.30 -5.27 2.22
C PRO A 95 15.30 -4.32 2.89
N VAL A 96 15.66 -3.81 4.07
CA VAL A 96 14.84 -2.84 4.82
C VAL A 96 14.75 -1.50 4.08
N LEU A 97 15.86 -1.01 3.51
CA LEU A 97 15.85 0.22 2.74
C LEU A 97 15.04 0.07 1.46
N ILE A 98 15.17 -1.07 0.76
CA ILE A 98 14.33 -1.41 -0.40
C ILE A 98 12.86 -1.43 0.00
N ALA A 99 12.50 -2.07 1.11
CA ALA A 99 11.12 -2.14 1.59
C ALA A 99 10.55 -0.74 1.88
N MET A 100 11.32 0.14 2.54
CA MET A 100 10.89 1.51 2.80
C MET A 100 10.78 2.35 1.53
N ALA A 101 11.76 2.25 0.63
CA ALA A 101 11.75 2.96 -0.64
C ALA A 101 10.60 2.52 -1.55
N SER A 102 10.18 1.25 -1.47
CA SER A 102 9.02 0.73 -2.21
C SER A 102 7.69 1.38 -1.80
N ARG A 103 7.61 1.92 -0.57
CA ARG A 103 6.42 2.64 -0.06
C ARG A 103 6.29 4.05 -0.61
N VAL A 104 7.40 4.64 -1.04
CA VAL A 104 7.42 5.92 -1.74
C VAL A 104 7.12 5.65 -3.21
N ASP A 105 5.85 5.35 -3.47
CA ASP A 105 5.29 4.98 -4.77
C ASP A 105 4.18 5.95 -5.15
N LEU A 106 4.13 6.38 -6.41
CA LEU A 106 3.14 7.34 -6.90
C LEU A 106 1.70 6.96 -6.52
N PHE A 107 1.31 5.71 -6.73
CA PHE A 107 -0.06 5.25 -6.48
C PHE A 107 -0.31 5.06 -4.99
N THR A 108 0.68 4.62 -4.23
CA THR A 108 0.58 4.57 -2.76
C THR A 108 0.37 5.97 -2.16
N ILE A 109 1.08 6.98 -2.65
CA ILE A 109 0.87 8.37 -2.22
C ILE A 109 -0.51 8.86 -2.63
N TRP A 110 -0.98 8.52 -3.84
CA TRP A 110 -2.32 8.86 -4.29
C TRP A 110 -3.41 8.24 -3.39
N VAL A 111 -3.32 6.95 -3.08
CA VAL A 111 -4.20 6.27 -2.11
C VAL A 111 -4.19 7.03 -0.78
N THR A 112 -3.00 7.37 -0.27
CA THR A 112 -2.84 8.10 1.00
C THR A 112 -3.53 9.46 0.99
N VAL A 113 -3.46 10.20 -0.11
CA VAL A 113 -4.18 11.46 -0.29
C VAL A 113 -5.69 11.24 -0.27
N LEU A 114 -6.19 10.19 -0.91
CA LEU A 114 -7.62 9.86 -0.89
C LEU A 114 -8.11 9.46 0.52
N LEU A 115 -7.28 8.75 1.30
CA LEU A 115 -7.57 8.47 2.71
C LEU A 115 -7.70 9.79 3.51
N ALA A 116 -6.78 10.73 3.31
CA ALA A 116 -6.81 12.04 3.97
C ALA A 116 -8.08 12.82 3.60
N ILE A 117 -8.46 12.84 2.32
CA ILE A 117 -9.69 13.49 1.88
C ILE A 117 -10.92 12.82 2.49
N GLY A 118 -10.98 11.48 2.48
CA GLY A 118 -12.08 10.71 3.02
C GLY A 118 -12.29 10.97 4.52
N ILE A 119 -11.24 10.91 5.32
CA ILE A 119 -11.33 11.14 6.77
C ILE A 119 -11.60 12.61 7.10
N HIS A 120 -11.11 13.57 6.30
CA HIS A 120 -11.46 14.98 6.44
C HIS A 120 -12.98 15.20 6.29
N VAL A 121 -13.56 14.65 5.22
CA VAL A 121 -14.97 14.88 4.87
C VAL A 121 -15.91 14.10 5.79
N VAL A 122 -15.66 12.80 5.97
CA VAL A 122 -16.56 11.92 6.73
C VAL A 122 -16.30 12.00 8.23
N GLY A 123 -15.03 12.09 8.62
CA GLY A 123 -14.60 12.24 10.01
C GLY A 123 -14.77 13.66 10.55
N LYS A 124 -15.00 14.65 9.68
CA LYS A 124 -15.25 16.06 10.03
C LYS A 124 -14.12 16.69 10.87
N ILE A 125 -12.88 16.28 10.60
CA ILE A 125 -11.67 16.83 11.24
C ILE A 125 -11.00 17.86 10.32
N PRO A 126 -10.28 18.87 10.85
CA PRO A 126 -9.45 19.79 10.07
C PRO A 126 -8.52 19.08 9.07
N LYS A 127 -8.30 19.72 7.90
CA LYS A 127 -7.45 19.18 6.82
C LYS A 127 -6.07 18.74 7.31
N GLN A 128 -5.42 19.56 8.14
CA GLN A 128 -4.08 19.24 8.68
C GLN A 128 -4.08 17.93 9.47
N GLN A 129 -5.08 17.74 10.34
CA GLN A 129 -5.21 16.50 11.13
C GLN A 129 -5.49 15.30 10.23
N ALA A 130 -6.31 15.47 9.19
CA ALA A 130 -6.59 14.42 8.22
C ALA A 130 -5.34 13.98 7.44
N TYR A 131 -4.49 14.92 7.01
CA TYR A 131 -3.22 14.59 6.36
C TYR A 131 -2.25 13.86 7.31
N ILE A 132 -2.17 14.28 8.57
CA ILE A 132 -1.35 13.59 9.58
C ILE A 132 -1.90 12.17 9.81
N ALA A 133 -3.21 12.02 9.95
CA ALA A 133 -3.85 10.72 10.16
C ALA A 133 -3.56 9.76 9.01
N ALA A 134 -3.72 10.21 7.76
CA ALA A 134 -3.38 9.42 6.59
C ALA A 134 -1.88 9.10 6.50
N GLY A 135 -1.01 10.04 6.86
CA GLY A 135 0.44 9.83 6.90
C GLY A 135 0.85 8.74 7.92
N ILE A 136 0.23 8.73 9.10
CA ILE A 136 0.42 7.66 10.09
C ILE A 136 -0.10 6.32 9.54
N THR A 137 -1.27 6.29 8.90
CA THR A 137 -1.78 5.08 8.26
C THR A 137 -0.83 4.55 7.18
N TRP A 138 -0.23 5.45 6.38
CA TRP A 138 0.79 5.07 5.38
C TRP A 138 2.04 4.46 6.02
N LEU A 139 2.53 5.05 7.12
CA LEU A 139 3.67 4.55 7.90
C LEU A 139 3.37 3.16 8.48
N VAL A 140 2.21 2.98 9.11
CA VAL A 140 1.79 1.68 9.66
C VAL A 140 1.66 0.64 8.53
N GLY A 141 1.15 1.05 7.37
CA GLY A 141 1.09 0.20 6.18
C GLY A 141 2.45 -0.28 5.66
N ALA A 142 3.56 0.36 6.03
CA ALA A 142 4.91 -0.10 5.70
C ALA A 142 5.38 -1.28 6.57
N LEU A 143 4.82 -1.44 7.78
CA LEU A 143 5.31 -2.40 8.77
C LEU A 143 5.36 -3.84 8.28
N PRO A 144 4.36 -4.40 7.58
CA PRO A 144 4.44 -5.78 7.11
C PRO A 144 5.65 -6.04 6.20
N ALA A 145 5.94 -5.10 5.28
CA ALA A 145 7.08 -5.21 4.36
C ALA A 145 8.41 -5.07 5.10
N VAL A 146 8.52 -4.10 6.02
CA VAL A 146 9.74 -3.89 6.82
C VAL A 146 10.02 -5.07 7.74
N LEU A 147 8.99 -5.59 8.43
CA LEU A 147 9.12 -6.77 9.28
C LEU A 147 9.45 -8.02 8.48
N GLY A 148 8.95 -8.13 7.24
CA GLY A 148 9.36 -9.18 6.31
C GLY A 148 10.86 -9.06 5.98
N ALA A 149 11.31 -7.87 5.59
CA ALA A 149 12.70 -7.60 5.26
C ALA A 149 13.68 -7.83 6.43
N LEU A 150 13.27 -7.50 7.66
CA LEU A 150 14.06 -7.76 8.87
C LEU A 150 14.20 -9.25 9.19
N ARG A 151 13.26 -10.09 8.76
CA ARG A 151 13.32 -11.55 8.96
C ARG A 151 14.13 -12.26 7.89
N SER A 152 14.35 -11.61 6.75
CA SER A 152 15.08 -12.19 5.62
C SER A 152 16.56 -11.81 5.57
N GLY A 153 16.97 -10.78 6.31
CA GLY A 153 18.38 -10.42 6.52
C GLY A 153 18.94 -11.11 7.75
#